data_AF-A0A9Q2LAW8-F1
#
_entry.id   AF-A0A9Q2LAW8-F1
#
_cell.length_a   1.000
_cell.length_b   1.000
_cell.length_c   1.000
_cell.angle_alpha   90.00
_cell.angle_beta   90.00
_cell.angle_gamma   90.00
#
_symmetry.space_group_name_H-M   'P 1'
#
loop_
_entity.id
_entity.type
_entity.pdbx_description
1 polymer ?
#
loop_
_entity_poly.entity_id
_entity_poly.type
_entity_poly.pdbx_seq_one_letter_code
_entity_poly.pdbx_strand_id
1 'polypeptide(L)' 'MYQEIIVENTREELIQFPDKQWKHIILHTHLNRTIFGYIPIHWHHALQFMYVVNGTLDVSIG' A
#
# COMPACT_ATOMS: atom_id res chain seq x y z
N MET A 1 -7.45 -0.39 -12.56
CA MET A 1 -7.78 -1.82 -12.34
C MET A 1 -7.27 -2.12 -10.94
N TYR A 2 -8.15 -2.46 -9.99
CA TYR A 2 -7.71 -2.80 -8.63
C TYR A 2 -7.08 -4.19 -8.69
N GLN A 3 -5.78 -4.28 -8.39
CA GLN A 3 -5.16 -5.57 -8.14
C GLN A 3 -5.66 -6.08 -6.79
N GLU A 4 -6.06 -7.34 -6.75
CA GLU A 4 -6.41 -8.02 -5.50
C GLU A 4 -5.16 -8.12 -4.62
N ILE A 5 -5.28 -7.70 -3.35
CA ILE A 5 -4.20 -7.83 -2.38
C ILE A 5 -4.09 -9.31 -2.02
N ILE A 6 -2.97 -9.94 -2.36
CA ILE A 6 -2.70 -11.34 -2.01
C ILE A 6 -1.87 -11.35 -0.73
N VAL A 7 -2.37 -12.01 0.31
CA VAL A 7 -1.65 -12.18 1.58
C VAL A 7 -1.22 -13.64 1.71
N GLU A 8 0.07 -13.86 1.94
CA GLU A 8 0.64 -15.19 2.13
C GLU A 8 0.36 -15.74 3.55
N ASN A 9 0.62 -17.03 3.76
CA ASN A 9 0.44 -17.69 5.07
C ASN A 9 1.33 -17.07 6.17
N THR A 10 2.37 -16.32 5.79
CA THR A 10 3.25 -15.52 6.66
C THR A 10 2.61 -14.21 7.13
N ARG A 11 1.42 -13.87 6.62
CA ARG A 11 0.73 -12.58 6.77
C ARG A 11 1.42 -11.40 6.07
N GLU A 12 2.33 -11.70 5.15
CA GLU A 12 2.94 -10.69 4.28
C GLU A 12 2.09 -10.52 3.01
N GLU A 13 1.92 -9.28 2.55
CA GLU A 13 1.39 -9.01 1.22
C GLU A 13 2.42 -9.39 0.15
N LEU A 14 1.99 -10.18 -0.82
CA LEU A 14 2.75 -10.46 -2.02
C LEU A 14 2.63 -9.29 -3.00
N ILE A 15 3.70 -8.50 -3.11
CA ILE A 15 3.75 -7.38 -4.05
C ILE A 15 3.88 -7.93 -5.48
N GLN A 16 2.87 -7.67 -6.30
CA GLN A 16 2.90 -8.02 -7.71
C GLN A 16 3.53 -6.90 -8.55
N PHE A 17 4.84 -7.00 -8.77
CA PHE A 17 5.55 -6.06 -9.64
C PHE A 17 5.10 -6.21 -11.10
N PRO A 18 4.69 -5.11 -11.77
CA PRO A 18 4.31 -5.16 -13.19
C PRO A 18 5.46 -5.59 -14.10
N ASP A 19 6.69 -5.24 -13.73
CA ASP A 19 7.93 -5.63 -14.40
C ASP A 19 8.87 -6.30 -13.38
N LYS A 20 9.34 -7.51 -13.71
CA LYS A 20 10.22 -8.30 -12.83
C LYS A 20 11.59 -7.65 -12.61
N GLN A 21 12.02 -6.75 -13.50
CA GLN A 21 13.26 -5.99 -13.35
C GLN A 21 13.07 -4.72 -12.51
N TRP A 22 11.84 -4.21 -12.43
CA TRP A 22 11.48 -3.03 -11.65
C TRP A 22 10.75 -3.42 -10.36
N LYS A 23 11.52 -3.54 -9.28
CA LYS A 23 11.02 -3.95 -7.96
C LYS A 23 10.38 -2.81 -7.15
N HIS A 24 9.75 -1.85 -7.83
CA HIS A 24 9.00 -0.79 -7.17
C HIS A 24 7.57 -0.77 -7.69
N ILE A 25 6.65 -0.40 -6.82
CA ILE A 25 5.25 -0.16 -7.17
C ILE A 25 4.88 1.24 -6.69
N ILE A 26 4.14 1.97 -7.53
CA ILE A 26 3.59 3.29 -7.18
C ILE A 26 2.09 3.13 -7.12
N LEU A 27 1.52 3.33 -5.94
CA LEU A 27 0.09 3.25 -5.70
C LEU A 27 -0.47 4.65 -5.50
N HIS A 28 -1.54 4.97 -6.22
CA HIS A 28 -2.33 6.18 -6.01
C HIS A 28 -3.65 5.83 -5.34
N THR A 29 -3.89 6.43 -4.17
CA THR A 29 -5.09 6.16 -3.37
C THR A 29 -5.81 7.45 -3.01
N HIS A 30 -7.14 7.43 -3.13
CA HIS A 30 -8.03 8.46 -2.60
C HIS A 30 -8.75 7.90 -1.37
N LEU A 31 -8.37 8.37 -0.17
CA LEU A 31 -8.83 7.80 1.10
C LEU A 31 -10.34 7.85 1.30
N ASN A 32 -10.99 8.94 0.87
CA ASN A 32 -12.45 9.11 0.98
C ASN A 32 -13.26 8.14 0.09
N ARG A 33 -12.60 7.29 -0.71
CA ARG A 33 -13.20 6.24 -1.52
C ARG A 33 -12.90 4.84 -0.99
N THR A 34 -12.18 4.74 0.13
CA THR A 34 -11.92 3.45 0.80
C THR A 34 -13.11 3.09 1.69
N ILE A 35 -13.41 1.79 1.79
CA ILE A 35 -14.55 1.28 2.59
C ILE A 35 -14.39 1.62 4.08
N PHE A 36 -13.15 1.66 4.56
CA PHE A 36 -12.82 1.84 5.97
C PHE A 36 -12.44 3.29 6.34
N GLY A 37 -12.25 4.17 5.34
CA GLY A 37 -11.78 5.53 5.57
C GLY A 37 -10.30 5.65 5.95
N TYR A 38 -9.55 4.55 5.97
CA TYR A 38 -8.11 4.49 6.20
C TYR A 38 -7.45 3.42 5.32
N ILE A 39 -6.12 3.53 5.15
CA ILE A 39 -5.30 2.47 4.55
C ILE A 39 -4.65 1.69 5.69
N PRO A 40 -4.91 0.37 5.82
CA PRO A 40 -4.18 -0.46 6.76
C PRO A 40 -2.74 -0.59 6.27
N ILE A 41 -1.84 0.22 6.83
CA ILE A 41 -0.41 0.00 6.67
C ILE A 41 -0.06 -1.20 7.56
N HIS A 42 0.58 -2.21 6.98
CA HIS A 42 1.08 -3.36 7.71
C HIS A 42 2.61 -3.42 7.56
N TRP A 43 3.24 -4.21 8.42
CA TRP A 43 4.69 -4.33 8.42
C TRP A 43 5.14 -5.10 7.18
N HIS A 44 6.06 -4.50 6.43
CA HIS A 44 6.74 -5.15 5.31
C HIS A 44 8.24 -5.16 5.59
N HIS A 45 8.96 -6.15 5.05
CA HIS A 45 10.41 -6.09 4.96
C HIS A 45 10.91 -5.02 3.98
N ALA A 46 10.04 -4.57 3.05
CA ALA A 46 10.36 -3.54 2.09
C ALA A 46 10.13 -2.13 2.67
N LEU A 47 11.01 -1.19 2.28
CA LEU A 47 10.83 0.23 2.57
C LEU A 47 9.62 0.79 1.79
N GLN A 48 8.72 1.44 2.50
CA GLN A 48 7.57 2.13 1.93
C GLN A 48 7.72 3.65 2.07
N PHE A 49 7.45 4.37 0.99
CA PHE A 49 7.41 5.82 0.96
C PHE A 49 5.98 6.29 0.74
N MET A 50 5.54 7.27 1.51
CA MET A 50 4.23 7.88 1.39
C MET A 50 4.37 9.36 1.08
N TYR A 51 3.62 9.83 0.08
CA TYR A 51 3.59 11.22 -0.32
C TYR A 51 2.14 11.68 -0.49
N VAL A 52 1.77 12.75 0.22
CA VAL A 52 0.42 13.33 0.17
C VAL A 52 0.37 14.34 -0.97
N VAL A 53 -0.37 14.01 -2.03
CA VAL A 53 -0.55 14.90 -3.20
C VAL A 53 -1.51 16.05 -2.89
N ASN A 54 -2.57 15.79 -2.11
CA ASN A 54 -3.56 16.79 -1.70
C ASN A 54 -4.20 16.40 -0.36
N GLY A 55 -4.42 17.38 0.52
CA GLY A 55 -5.04 17.22 1.83
C GLY A 55 -4.04 16.99 2.96
N THR A 56 -4.50 16.34 4.02
CA THR A 56 -3.70 16.01 5.20
C THR A 56 -4.00 14.58 5.63
N LEU A 57 -3.00 13.92 6.20
CA LEU A 57 -3.10 12.54 6.65
C LEU A 57 -2.59 12.43 8.08
N ASP A 58 -3.37 11.80 8.94
CA ASP A 58 -2.91 11.35 10.25
C ASP A 58 -2.31 9.94 10.12
N VAL A 59 -1.08 9.77 10.61
CA VAL A 59 -0.32 8.52 10.48
C VAL A 59 0.02 8.00 11.86
N SER A 60 -0.37 6.74 12.12
CA SER A 60 -0.01 6.02 13.34
C SER A 60 0.88 4.83 12.97
N ILE A 61 2.06 4.76 13.58
CA ILE A 61 3.01 3.64 13.42
C ILE A 61 3.15 3.00 14.80
N GLY A 62 2.97 1.68 14.90
CA GLY A 62 2.98 0.92 16.16
C GLY A 62 3.40 -0.52 15.97
#